data_AF-A0AAV1KDI7-F1
#
_entry.id   AF-A0AAV1KDI7-F1
#
_cell.length_a   1.000
_cell.length_b   1.000
_cell.length_c   1.000
_cell.angle_alpha   90.00
_cell.angle_beta   90.00
_cell.angle_gamma   90.00
#
_symmetry.space_group_name_H-M   'P 1'
#
loop_
_entity.id
_entity.type
_entity.pdbx_description
1 polymer ?
#
loop_
_entity_poly.entity_id
_entity_poly.type
_entity_poly.pdbx_seq_one_letter_code
_entity_poly.pdbx_strand_id
1 'polypeptide(L)'
;MIDVQEEGEVGGLCVRVGEERSARLDVAPLLAAALRQHADLGDVQTAAVVCIVLQEHRNDLFLYIDESLQEQWLLGYIELLHRHKMYNVATEVVRCAWVGWVWALSQQSSSVAASCGRCGRRARGRACERCVPRRACELCAVCRRPVRGLFAWCQGCAHGGHLHHMRAWLAERSLCAAGCGHRCHLP
;
A
#
# COMPACT_ATOMS: atom_id res chain seq x y z
N MET A 1 -19.98 27.93 74.67
CA MET A 1 -18.60 28.25 74.31
C MET A 1 -17.89 26.93 74.19
N ILE A 2 -17.69 26.35 73.02
CA ILE A 2 -16.98 26.88 71.83
C ILE A 2 -17.74 26.34 70.59
N ASP A 3 -18.42 27.19 69.83
CA ASP A 3 -17.99 27.88 68.60
C ASP A 3 -17.78 26.96 67.39
N VAL A 4 -18.54 27.28 66.35
CA VAL A 4 -18.72 26.56 65.08
C VAL A 4 -17.93 27.31 64.03
N GLN A 5 -17.12 26.62 63.22
CA GLN A 5 -16.81 27.11 61.87
C GLN A 5 -16.29 25.97 60.98
N GLU A 6 -17.19 25.49 60.12
CA GLU A 6 -16.85 24.93 58.81
C GLU A 6 -16.29 26.07 57.95
N GLU A 7 -15.08 25.93 57.44
CA GLU A 7 -14.57 26.76 56.34
C GLU A 7 -13.93 25.79 55.32
N GLY A 8 -14.73 25.44 54.30
CA GLY A 8 -14.23 24.78 53.11
C GLY A 8 -13.52 25.81 52.23
N GLU A 9 -12.19 25.75 52.19
CA GLU A 9 -11.41 26.50 51.19
C GLU A 9 -11.51 25.79 49.84
N VAL A 10 -12.54 26.19 49.07
CA VAL A 10 -12.53 26.04 47.62
C VAL A 10 -11.45 26.99 47.10
N GLY A 11 -10.23 26.47 46.95
CA GLY A 11 -9.12 27.16 46.31
C GLY A 11 -9.47 27.50 44.87
N GLY A 12 -10.10 28.66 44.67
CA GLY A 12 -10.44 29.20 43.37
C GLY A 12 -9.18 29.30 42.52
N LEU A 13 -9.17 28.57 41.40
CA LEU A 13 -8.13 28.62 40.39
C LEU A 13 -8.11 30.03 39.76
N CYS A 14 -7.39 30.97 40.37
CA CYS A 14 -7.26 32.32 39.83
C CYS A 14 -6.21 32.31 38.72
N VAL A 15 -6.66 32.34 37.46
CA VAL A 15 -5.76 32.62 36.34
C VAL A 15 -5.50 34.11 36.33
N ARG A 16 -4.33 34.52 36.85
CA ARG A 16 -3.82 35.87 36.65
C ARG A 16 -3.49 36.04 35.17
N VAL A 17 -4.34 36.77 34.44
CA VAL A 17 -4.03 37.24 33.09
C VAL A 17 -3.10 38.45 33.25
N GLY A 18 -1.80 38.18 33.21
CA GLY A 18 -0.76 39.19 33.30
C GLY A 18 0.44 38.80 32.45
N GLU A 19 0.63 39.58 31.38
CA GLU A 19 1.83 39.76 30.56
C GLU A 19 2.11 38.74 29.42
N GLU A 20 2.12 39.29 28.22
CA GLU A 20 2.26 38.65 26.91
C GLU A 20 3.65 38.04 26.71
N ARG A 21 3.80 36.76 27.04
CA ARG A 21 4.57 35.79 26.24
C ARG A 21 3.73 34.53 26.18
N SER A 22 2.93 34.38 25.13
CA SER A 22 2.22 33.11 24.87
C SER A 22 3.26 31.99 24.88
N ALA A 23 3.29 31.19 25.94
CA ALA A 23 4.18 30.06 26.06
C ALA A 23 3.83 29.12 24.92
N ARG A 24 4.63 29.13 23.85
CA ARG A 24 4.40 28.32 22.67
C ARG A 24 4.58 26.87 23.12
N LEU A 25 3.46 26.17 23.31
CA LEU A 25 3.46 24.76 23.70
C LEU A 25 4.24 23.97 22.66
N ASP A 26 5.24 23.22 23.10
CA ASP A 26 5.90 22.24 22.26
C ASP A 26 4.99 21.02 22.15
N VAL A 27 4.29 20.92 21.01
CA VAL A 27 3.27 19.89 20.76
C VAL A 27 3.90 18.57 20.31
N ALA A 28 5.14 18.60 19.81
CA ALA A 28 5.79 17.42 19.24
C ALA A 28 5.98 16.26 20.25
N PRO A 29 6.45 16.49 21.49
CA PRO A 29 6.55 15.44 22.51
C PRO A 29 5.20 14.86 22.90
N LEU A 30 4.18 15.72 23.04
CA LEU A 30 2.83 15.31 23.42
C LEU A 30 2.22 14.44 22.32
N LEU A 31 2.35 14.87 21.06
CA LEU A 31 1.86 14.14 19.91
C LEU A 31 2.58 12.78 19.80
N ALA A 32 3.91 12.76 19.92
CA ALA A 32 4.66 11.51 19.90
C ALA A 32 4.24 10.53 21.01
N ALA A 33 3.96 11.03 22.22
CA ALA A 33 3.43 10.22 23.31
C ALA A 33 2.03 9.67 23.01
N ALA A 34 1.14 10.50 22.45
CA ALA A 34 -0.19 10.08 22.05
C ALA A 34 -0.13 8.99 20.96
N LEU A 35 0.69 9.16 19.92
CA LEU A 35 0.82 8.17 18.85
C LEU A 35 1.37 6.83 19.36
N ARG A 36 2.32 6.86 20.30
CA ARG A 36 2.77 5.64 21.01
C ARG A 36 1.63 4.95 21.73
N GLN A 37 0.85 5.69 22.51
CA GLN A 37 -0.29 5.14 23.21
C GLN A 37 -1.32 4.53 22.26
N HIS A 38 -1.60 5.16 21.12
CA HIS A 38 -2.48 4.59 20.09
C HIS A 38 -1.93 3.26 19.58
N ALA A 39 -0.64 3.21 19.22
CA ALA A 39 0.00 1.98 18.76
C ALA A 39 -0.01 0.87 19.83
N ASP A 40 0.24 1.20 21.10
CA ASP A 40 0.21 0.27 22.23
C ASP A 40 -1.20 -0.31 22.49
N LEU A 41 -2.23 0.47 22.17
CA LEU A 41 -3.64 0.03 22.21
C LEU A 41 -4.05 -0.77 20.96
N GLY A 42 -3.13 -1.02 20.03
CA GLY A 42 -3.36 -1.75 18.78
C GLY A 42 -3.86 -0.89 17.62
N ASP A 43 -4.03 0.42 17.81
CA ASP A 43 -4.38 1.37 16.76
C ASP A 43 -3.11 1.91 16.07
N VAL A 44 -2.45 1.00 15.36
CA VAL A 44 -1.25 1.33 14.57
C VAL A 44 -1.59 2.23 13.37
N GLN A 45 -2.84 2.20 12.90
CA GLN A 45 -3.30 3.00 11.78
C GLN A 45 -3.22 4.49 12.09
N THR A 46 -3.71 4.93 13.25
CA THR A 46 -3.63 6.36 13.66
C THR A 46 -2.18 6.83 13.71
N ALA A 47 -1.30 6.03 14.31
CA ALA A 47 0.13 6.35 14.39
C ALA A 47 0.76 6.51 12.99
N ALA A 48 0.53 5.55 12.09
CA ALA A 48 1.07 5.58 10.72
C ALA A 48 0.50 6.75 9.89
N VAL A 49 -0.83 6.97 9.93
CA VAL A 49 -1.49 8.02 9.15
C VAL A 49 -1.03 9.41 9.58
N VAL A 50 -0.94 9.68 10.87
CA VAL A 50 -0.47 10.98 11.37
C VAL A 50 0.98 11.22 10.93
N CYS A 51 1.85 10.21 11.02
CA CYS A 51 3.22 10.31 10.52
C CYS A 51 3.26 10.63 9.01
N ILE A 52 2.41 10.00 8.19
CA ILE A 52 2.33 10.27 6.74
C ILE A 52 1.85 11.71 6.47
N VAL A 53 0.81 12.16 7.16
CA VAL A 53 0.24 13.51 6.97
C VAL A 53 1.22 14.59 7.41
N LEU A 54 1.97 14.36 8.48
CA LEU A 54 2.90 15.34 9.06
C LEU A 54 4.35 15.17 8.58
N GLN A 55 4.58 14.41 7.50
CA GLN A 55 5.92 14.12 6.98
C GLN A 55 6.75 15.37 6.61
N GLU A 56 6.09 16.50 6.30
CA GLU A 56 6.77 17.78 6.01
C GLU A 56 7.40 18.39 7.27
N HIS A 57 6.85 18.06 8.45
CA HIS A 57 7.34 18.47 9.77
C HIS A 57 8.13 17.37 10.48
N ARG A 58 8.61 16.36 9.72
CA ARG A 58 9.33 15.21 10.28
C ARG A 58 10.56 15.59 11.11
N ASN A 59 11.25 16.67 10.72
CA ASN A 59 12.45 17.12 11.44
C ASN A 59 12.13 17.66 12.84
N ASP A 60 10.88 18.04 13.10
CA ASP A 60 10.44 18.54 14.40
C ASP A 60 9.78 17.42 15.22
N LEU A 61 8.88 16.65 14.59
CA LEU A 61 8.09 15.61 15.26
C LEU A 61 8.88 14.31 15.50
N PHE A 62 9.68 13.86 14.51
CA PHE A 62 10.32 12.55 14.56
C PHE A 62 11.62 12.53 15.36
N LEU A 63 12.05 13.67 15.93
CA LEU A 63 13.07 13.67 16.98
C LEU A 63 12.62 12.88 18.21
N TYR A 64 11.30 12.77 18.43
CA TYR A 64 10.70 12.07 19.57
C TYR A 64 10.19 10.67 19.22
N ILE A 65 10.34 10.22 17.97
CA ILE A 65 9.89 8.90 17.50
C ILE A 65 11.06 8.32 16.70
N ASP A 66 11.75 7.32 17.24
CA ASP A 66 12.87 6.72 16.54
C ASP A 66 12.42 6.07 15.22
N GLU A 67 13.36 5.98 14.27
CA GLU A 67 13.09 5.46 12.93
C GLU A 67 12.58 4.01 12.96
N SER A 68 13.03 3.21 13.94
CA SER A 68 12.58 1.81 14.06
C SER A 68 11.10 1.73 14.44
N LEU A 69 10.64 2.63 15.32
CA LEU A 69 9.24 2.70 15.70
C LEU A 69 8.35 3.24 14.56
N GLN A 70 8.83 4.24 13.82
CA GLN A 70 8.15 4.71 12.60
C GLN A 70 7.99 3.57 11.59
N GLU A 71 9.06 2.79 11.37
CA GLU A 71 9.06 1.63 10.50
C GLU A 71 8.01 0.60 10.96
N GLN A 72 8.04 0.22 12.23
CA GLN A 72 7.08 -0.74 12.80
C GLN A 72 5.63 -0.30 12.58
N TRP A 73 5.34 0.98 12.79
CA TRP A 73 3.98 1.50 12.60
C TRP A 73 3.55 1.48 11.13
N LEU A 74 4.41 1.94 10.23
CA LEU A 74 4.11 1.94 8.80
C LEU A 74 3.94 0.51 8.25
N LEU A 75 4.83 -0.42 8.63
CA LEU A 75 4.74 -1.82 8.23
C LEU A 75 3.50 -2.50 8.80
N GLY A 76 3.18 -2.26 10.08
CA GLY A 76 1.97 -2.79 10.72
C GLY A 76 0.69 -2.30 10.05
N TYR A 77 0.63 -1.02 9.67
CA TYR A 77 -0.50 -0.48 8.94
C TYR A 77 -0.61 -1.06 7.52
N ILE A 78 0.50 -1.21 6.79
CA ILE A 78 0.51 -1.85 5.47
C ILE A 78 0.03 -3.30 5.57
N GLU A 79 0.46 -4.03 6.60
CA GLU A 79 0.01 -5.41 6.83
C GLU A 79 -1.51 -5.47 7.07
N LEU A 80 -2.05 -4.55 7.88
CA LEU A 80 -3.50 -4.43 8.09
C LEU A 80 -4.24 -4.20 6.76
N LEU A 81 -3.77 -3.25 5.94
CA LEU A 81 -4.37 -2.97 4.63
C LEU A 81 -4.32 -4.18 3.70
N HIS A 82 -3.23 -4.94 3.71
CA HIS A 82 -3.10 -6.18 2.94
C HIS A 82 -4.07 -7.26 3.40
N ARG A 83 -4.24 -7.46 4.72
CA ARG A 83 -5.22 -8.41 5.29
C ARG A 83 -6.66 -8.07 4.88
N HIS A 84 -6.96 -6.77 4.76
CA HIS A 84 -8.25 -6.28 4.27
C HIS A 84 -8.35 -6.12 2.75
N LYS A 85 -7.35 -6.59 1.99
CA LYS A 85 -7.30 -6.53 0.51
C LYS A 85 -7.34 -5.11 -0.07
N MET A 86 -6.98 -4.10 0.72
CA MET A 86 -6.91 -2.70 0.30
C MET A 86 -5.56 -2.37 -0.34
N TYR A 87 -5.16 -3.14 -1.36
CA TYR A 87 -3.82 -3.08 -1.97
C TYR A 87 -3.49 -1.72 -2.60
N ASN A 88 -4.49 -1.03 -3.15
CA ASN A 88 -4.30 0.30 -3.73
C ASN A 88 -3.90 1.30 -2.64
N VAL A 89 -4.58 1.28 -1.48
CA VAL A 89 -4.26 2.15 -0.35
C VAL A 89 -2.89 1.81 0.23
N ALA A 90 -2.57 0.52 0.36
CA ALA A 90 -1.24 0.08 0.81
C ALA A 90 -0.13 0.58 -0.11
N THR A 91 -0.36 0.58 -1.43
CA THR A 91 0.59 1.10 -2.42
C THR A 91 0.79 2.61 -2.26
N GLU A 92 -0.27 3.37 -2.01
CA GLU A 92 -0.18 4.81 -1.75
C GLU A 92 0.60 5.10 -0.47
N VAL A 93 0.37 4.32 0.60
CA VAL A 93 1.14 4.42 1.85
C VAL A 93 2.63 4.17 1.61
N VAL A 94 2.99 3.11 0.89
CA VAL A 94 4.38 2.83 0.51
C VAL A 94 4.99 3.98 -0.28
N ARG A 95 4.22 4.59 -1.20
CA ARG A 95 4.69 5.72 -2.01
C ARG A 95 4.95 6.98 -1.19
N CYS A 96 4.20 7.18 -0.11
CA CYS A 96 4.34 8.33 0.79
C CYS A 96 5.36 8.12 1.91
N ALA A 97 5.83 6.89 2.14
CA ALA A 97 6.80 6.61 3.21
C ALA A 97 8.22 7.09 2.84
N TRP A 98 8.94 7.62 3.84
CA TRP A 98 10.35 8.03 3.74
C TRP A 98 11.33 6.97 4.28
N VAL A 99 10.81 5.94 4.95
CA VAL A 99 11.60 4.86 5.56
C VAL A 99 12.04 3.86 4.48
N GLY A 100 13.35 3.59 4.41
CA GLY A 100 13.95 2.78 3.34
C GLY A 100 13.37 1.36 3.21
N TRP A 101 13.06 0.70 4.33
CA TRP A 101 12.50 -0.66 4.32
C TRP A 101 11.04 -0.71 3.87
N VAL A 102 10.26 0.32 4.21
CA VAL A 102 8.90 0.47 3.69
C VAL A 102 8.94 0.64 2.17
N TRP A 103 9.88 1.43 1.65
CA TRP A 103 10.08 1.55 0.20
C TRP A 103 10.57 0.24 -0.45
N ALA A 104 11.43 -0.52 0.24
CA ALA A 104 11.91 -1.82 -0.26
C ALA A 104 10.77 -2.81 -0.56
N LEU A 105 9.61 -2.69 0.09
CA LEU A 105 8.41 -3.48 -0.23
C LEU A 105 7.95 -3.29 -1.68
N SER A 106 8.10 -2.11 -2.28
CA SER A 106 7.73 -1.90 -3.69
C SER A 106 8.58 -2.74 -4.64
N GLN A 107 9.81 -3.06 -4.22
CA GLN A 107 10.80 -3.81 -4.99
C GLN A 107 10.69 -5.33 -4.81
N GLN A 108 9.92 -5.79 -3.83
CA GLN A 108 9.70 -7.22 -3.56
C GLN A 108 8.57 -7.82 -4.40
N SER A 109 8.02 -7.07 -5.35
CA SER A 109 7.04 -7.55 -6.31
C SER A 109 7.53 -8.82 -7.02
N SER A 110 6.71 -9.87 -7.03
CA SER A 110 7.03 -11.11 -7.75
C SER A 110 7.05 -10.85 -9.25
N SER A 111 8.23 -10.83 -9.86
CA SER A 111 8.34 -10.72 -11.30
C SER A 111 7.83 -12.00 -11.98
N VAL A 112 6.87 -11.86 -12.89
CA VAL A 112 6.40 -12.98 -13.71
C VAL A 112 7.08 -12.90 -15.07
N ALA A 113 7.92 -13.90 -15.36
CA ALA A 113 8.55 -14.01 -16.67
C ALA A 113 7.53 -14.47 -17.71
N ALA A 114 7.20 -13.59 -18.66
CA ALA A 114 6.36 -13.95 -19.79
C ALA A 114 7.15 -14.70 -20.86
N SER A 115 6.53 -15.71 -21.47
CA SER A 115 7.05 -16.41 -22.64
C SER A 115 6.23 -16.06 -23.88
N CYS A 116 6.80 -16.23 -25.06
CA CYS A 116 6.08 -16.03 -26.31
C CYS A 116 5.15 -17.22 -26.59
N GLY A 117 3.83 -16.99 -26.70
CA GLY A 117 2.87 -18.06 -27.05
C GLY A 117 3.15 -18.76 -28.39
N ARG A 118 3.85 -18.09 -29.32
CA ARG A 118 4.19 -18.67 -30.64
C ARG A 118 5.42 -19.60 -30.60
N CYS A 119 6.46 -19.27 -29.85
CA CYS A 119 7.73 -20.02 -29.89
C CYS A 119 8.24 -20.51 -28.54
N GLY A 120 7.52 -20.23 -27.45
CA GLY A 120 7.85 -20.64 -26.08
C GLY A 120 9.03 -19.92 -25.43
N ARG A 121 9.75 -19.05 -26.16
CA ARG A 121 10.95 -18.36 -25.66
C ARG A 121 10.57 -17.16 -24.78
N ARG A 122 11.37 -16.84 -23.76
CA ARG A 122 11.14 -15.67 -22.88
C ARG A 122 10.96 -14.40 -23.69
N ALA A 123 9.91 -13.65 -23.39
CA ALA A 123 9.61 -12.35 -23.97
C ALA A 123 10.14 -11.25 -23.02
N ARG A 124 10.68 -10.17 -23.60
CA ARG A 124 11.00 -8.96 -22.84
C ARG A 124 9.80 -8.02 -22.93
N GLY A 125 9.03 -7.94 -21.86
CA GLY A 125 7.76 -7.21 -21.87
C GLY A 125 6.78 -7.80 -22.89
N ARG A 126 6.31 -6.96 -23.83
CA ARG A 126 5.26 -7.31 -24.81
C ARG A 126 5.79 -7.86 -26.15
N ALA A 127 7.10 -7.94 -26.33
CA ALA A 127 7.70 -8.31 -27.61
C ALA A 127 8.55 -9.58 -27.52
N CYS A 128 8.47 -10.40 -28.58
CA CYS A 128 9.39 -11.51 -28.82
C CYS A 128 10.44 -11.06 -29.84
N GLU A 129 11.72 -11.21 -29.51
CA GLU A 129 12.81 -10.82 -30.41
C GLU A 129 13.00 -11.75 -31.60
N ARG A 130 12.46 -12.97 -31.53
CA ARG A 130 12.63 -14.03 -32.54
C ARG A 130 11.46 -14.13 -33.52
N CYS A 131 10.23 -13.93 -33.06
CA CYS A 131 9.05 -14.07 -33.92
C CYS A 131 8.81 -12.79 -34.71
N VAL A 132 8.44 -12.92 -35.99
CA VAL A 132 7.98 -11.79 -36.81
C VAL A 132 6.46 -11.95 -37.06
N PRO A 133 5.66 -10.90 -36.84
CA PRO A 133 6.04 -9.61 -36.27
C PRO A 133 6.41 -9.74 -34.78
N ARG A 134 7.38 -8.94 -34.31
CA ARG A 134 7.90 -8.99 -32.91
C ARG A 134 6.83 -8.77 -31.84
N ARG A 135 5.67 -8.24 -32.23
CA ARG A 135 4.50 -7.98 -31.38
C ARG A 135 3.44 -9.10 -31.39
N ALA A 136 3.78 -10.30 -31.87
CA ALA A 136 2.84 -11.43 -31.88
C ALA A 136 2.28 -11.80 -30.49
N CYS A 137 2.93 -11.37 -29.40
CA CYS A 137 2.44 -11.55 -28.03
C CYS A 137 1.36 -10.52 -27.64
N GLU A 138 1.05 -9.54 -28.48
CA GLU A 138 0.05 -8.49 -28.23
C GLU A 138 -1.32 -8.82 -28.84
N LEU A 139 -1.45 -9.89 -29.63
CA LEU A 139 -2.71 -10.23 -30.27
C LEU A 139 -3.58 -11.08 -29.36
N CYS A 140 -4.86 -10.72 -29.27
CA CYS A 140 -5.84 -11.54 -28.59
C CYS A 140 -6.12 -12.83 -29.36
N ALA A 141 -5.97 -13.99 -28.71
CA ALA A 141 -6.23 -15.28 -29.32
C ALA A 141 -7.66 -15.43 -29.87
N VAL A 142 -8.63 -14.75 -29.25
CA VAL A 142 -10.05 -14.75 -29.61
C VAL A 142 -10.34 -13.80 -30.78
N CYS A 143 -10.15 -12.48 -30.58
CA CYS A 143 -10.54 -11.49 -31.59
C CYS A 143 -9.44 -11.12 -32.60
N ARG A 144 -8.21 -11.62 -32.42
CA ARG A 144 -7.03 -11.37 -33.28
C ARG A 144 -6.61 -9.90 -33.41
N ARG A 145 -7.11 -9.01 -32.55
CA ARG A 145 -6.73 -7.60 -32.49
C ARG A 145 -5.66 -7.34 -31.41
N PRO A 146 -4.83 -6.30 -31.56
CA PRO A 146 -3.88 -5.89 -30.53
C PRO A 146 -4.57 -5.51 -29.22
N VAL A 147 -4.05 -6.00 -28.09
CA VAL A 147 -4.52 -5.68 -26.75
C VAL A 147 -3.81 -4.43 -26.24
N ARG A 148 -4.56 -3.34 -26.11
CA ARG A 148 -4.03 -2.05 -25.58
C ARG A 148 -4.24 -1.87 -24.07
N GLY A 149 -4.98 -2.78 -23.44
CA GLY A 149 -5.30 -2.76 -22.01
C GLY A 149 -4.85 -4.02 -21.28
N LEU A 150 -5.67 -4.49 -20.32
CA LEU A 150 -5.38 -5.70 -19.55
C LEU A 150 -5.25 -6.93 -20.47
N PHE A 151 -4.07 -7.55 -20.41
CA PHE A 151 -3.73 -8.76 -21.12
C PHE A 151 -3.66 -9.93 -20.14
N ALA A 152 -4.45 -10.96 -20.39
CA ALA A 152 -4.47 -12.18 -19.59
C ALA A 152 -3.93 -13.33 -20.44
N TRP A 153 -3.03 -14.15 -19.87
CA TRP A 153 -2.42 -15.29 -20.56
C TRP A 153 -2.38 -16.52 -19.68
N CYS A 154 -2.30 -17.68 -20.32
CA CYS A 154 -2.07 -18.95 -19.63
C CYS A 154 -0.58 -19.12 -19.32
N GLN A 155 -0.22 -19.37 -18.06
CA GLN A 155 1.19 -19.59 -17.67
C GLN A 155 1.82 -20.84 -18.31
N GLY A 156 1.01 -21.82 -18.74
CA GLY A 156 1.51 -23.05 -19.37
C GLY A 156 1.81 -22.91 -20.85
N CYS A 157 0.92 -22.30 -21.65
CA CYS A 157 1.10 -22.19 -23.10
C CYS A 157 1.42 -20.78 -23.59
N ALA A 158 1.42 -19.78 -22.71
CA ALA A 158 1.72 -18.38 -22.98
C ALA A 158 0.85 -17.70 -24.06
N HIS A 159 -0.26 -18.33 -24.46
CA HIS A 159 -1.30 -17.69 -25.26
C HIS A 159 -2.21 -16.86 -24.37
N GLY A 160 -2.71 -15.76 -24.92
CA GLY A 160 -3.52 -14.82 -24.16
C GLY A 160 -4.30 -13.85 -25.02
N GLY A 161 -4.87 -12.85 -24.38
CA GLY A 161 -5.61 -11.80 -25.05
C GLY A 161 -6.27 -10.82 -24.08
N HIS A 162 -7.26 -10.09 -24.58
CA HIS A 162 -8.06 -9.19 -23.75
C HIS A 162 -8.65 -9.95 -22.56
N LEU A 163 -8.55 -9.39 -21.35
CA LEU A 163 -9.03 -10.03 -20.12
C LEU A 163 -10.48 -10.53 -20.25
N HIS A 164 -11.39 -9.71 -20.78
CA HIS A 164 -12.81 -10.08 -20.94
C HIS A 164 -13.00 -11.24 -21.93
N HIS A 165 -12.33 -11.22 -23.08
CA HIS A 165 -12.42 -12.32 -24.07
C HIS A 165 -11.88 -13.63 -23.50
N MET A 166 -10.76 -13.57 -22.77
CA MET A 166 -10.15 -14.78 -22.20
C MET A 166 -11.02 -15.36 -21.08
N ARG A 167 -11.62 -14.50 -20.23
CA ARG A 167 -12.59 -14.93 -19.21
C ARG A 167 -13.83 -15.57 -19.83
N ALA A 168 -14.45 -14.90 -20.82
CA ALA A 168 -15.63 -15.43 -21.50
C ALA A 168 -15.35 -16.77 -22.21
N TRP A 169 -14.20 -16.88 -22.89
CA TRP A 169 -13.82 -18.12 -23.56
C TRP A 169 -13.63 -19.27 -22.57
N LEU A 170 -12.89 -19.03 -21.47
CA LEU A 170 -12.56 -20.07 -20.50
C LEU A 170 -13.68 -20.41 -19.52
N ALA A 171 -14.73 -19.59 -19.44
CA ALA A 171 -15.94 -19.93 -18.70
C ALA A 171 -16.68 -21.14 -19.29
N GLU A 172 -16.62 -21.29 -20.63
CA GLU A 172 -17.32 -22.37 -21.35
C GLU A 172 -16.38 -23.45 -21.88
N ARG A 173 -15.07 -23.16 -22.00
CA ARG A 173 -14.11 -24.04 -22.68
C ARG A 173 -12.83 -24.16 -21.86
N SER A 174 -12.37 -25.39 -21.62
CA SER A 174 -11.06 -25.60 -20.98
C SER A 174 -9.88 -25.51 -21.95
N LEU A 175 -10.11 -25.46 -23.27
CA LEU A 175 -9.04 -25.49 -24.27
C LEU A 175 -8.60 -24.08 -24.69
N CYS A 176 -7.32 -23.94 -25.01
CA CYS A 176 -6.73 -22.67 -25.44
C CYS A 176 -7.44 -22.07 -26.67
N ALA A 177 -7.84 -20.81 -26.59
CA ALA A 177 -8.44 -20.05 -27.70
C ALA A 177 -7.53 -19.92 -28.93
N ALA A 178 -6.21 -20.10 -28.77
CA ALA A 178 -5.27 -20.10 -29.88
C ALA A 178 -5.23 -21.43 -30.65
N GLY A 179 -5.92 -22.48 -30.17
CA GLY A 179 -5.97 -23.79 -30.81
C GLY A 179 -4.74 -24.67 -30.56
N CYS A 180 -3.90 -24.35 -29.58
CA CYS A 180 -2.67 -25.12 -29.30
C CYS A 180 -2.91 -26.45 -28.54
N GLY A 181 -4.17 -26.83 -28.30
CA GLY A 181 -4.53 -28.05 -27.57
C GLY A 181 -4.33 -28.03 -26.04
N HIS A 182 -3.72 -26.98 -25.48
CA HIS A 182 -3.48 -26.89 -24.04
C HIS A 182 -4.77 -26.65 -23.25
N ARG A 183 -4.94 -27.34 -22.11
CA ARG A 183 -6.03 -27.10 -21.16
C ARG A 183 -5.70 -25.89 -20.29
N CYS A 184 -6.16 -24.73 -20.71
CA CYS A 184 -5.85 -23.46 -20.06
C CYS A 184 -6.84 -23.16 -18.94
N HIS A 185 -6.32 -22.58 -17.86
CA HIS A 185 -7.11 -21.93 -16.82
C HIS A 185 -6.58 -20.51 -16.66
N LEU A 186 -7.48 -19.56 -16.41
CA LEU A 186 -7.08 -18.26 -15.88
C LEU A 186 -7.06 -18.37 -14.35
N PRO A 187 -6.03 -17.84 -13.68
CA PRO A 187 -6.07 -17.66 -12.23
C PRO A 187 -7.13 -16.64 -11.82
#